data_AF-A0A1I8P2T5-F1
#
_entry.id   AF-A0A1I8P2T5-F1
#
_cell.length_a   1.000
_cell.length_b   1.000
_cell.length_c   1.000
_cell.angle_alpha   90.00
_cell.angle_beta   90.00
_cell.angle_gamma   90.00
#
_symmetry.space_group_name_H-M   'P 1'
#
loop_
_entity.id
_entity.type
_entity.pdbx_description
1 polymer ?
#
loop_
_entity_poly.entity_id
_entity_poly.type
_entity_poly.pdbx_seq_one_letter_code
_entity_poly.pdbx_strand_id
1 'polypeptide(L)'
;KVHAQATASPRAMMTLAMVLASMFPPKNTPMAWHSSLNWQPIPIFSEPLDQDSLLLVRTPCPRYFEARQEVLNLPEVKLEHTRHKELFRNLSALTGLNITEAEHINSLYITLEAERDFGLPLPEWTKEYFPEKMRFMAEMSYIYNAYTSEMQKIKGGPFLKKMFDEMEKKRNNALSPSDRKMFIYTGHDWTVGSILSALKVWERQMPLFSVMTIIEFHKSKGTNEYYVEIFLRNDEKGCLHQLRVPHCHRKCPLDRLIKLSADVLPNESYEERCTPKNEEFVEPPPRLIDQ
;
A
#
# COMPACT_ATOMS: atom_id res chain seq x y z
N LYS A 1 -9.41 14.30 -18.01
CA LYS A 1 -10.19 13.30 -17.22
C LYS A 1 -9.40 12.33 -16.32
N VAL A 2 -8.33 11.64 -16.75
CA VAL A 2 -7.66 10.55 -15.99
C VAL A 2 -6.23 10.91 -15.59
N HIS A 3 -5.85 10.73 -14.32
CA HIS A 3 -4.47 10.87 -13.82
C HIS A 3 -3.92 9.49 -13.59
N ALA A 4 -2.73 9.18 -14.09
CA ALA A 4 -2.10 7.88 -13.89
C ALA A 4 -0.69 8.11 -13.33
N GLN A 5 -0.42 7.52 -12.16
CA GLN A 5 0.87 7.65 -11.50
C GLN A 5 1.32 6.30 -10.95
N ALA A 6 2.60 5.98 -11.10
CA ALA A 6 3.21 4.80 -10.52
C ALA A 6 4.46 5.19 -9.75
N THR A 7 4.87 4.35 -8.79
CA THR A 7 6.25 4.36 -8.28
C THR A 7 7.22 4.14 -9.45
N ALA A 8 8.42 4.72 -9.43
CA ALA A 8 9.45 4.51 -10.48
C ALA A 8 10.10 3.09 -10.46
N SER A 9 9.32 2.07 -10.13
CA SER A 9 9.68 0.66 -10.25
C SER A 9 9.19 0.11 -11.59
N PRO A 10 10.02 -0.62 -12.37
CA PRO A 10 9.61 -1.17 -13.66
C PRO A 10 8.31 -2.00 -13.59
N ARG A 11 8.17 -2.85 -12.56
CA ARG A 11 6.96 -3.68 -12.38
C ARG A 11 5.68 -2.87 -12.17
N ALA A 12 5.77 -1.75 -11.45
CA ALA A 12 4.63 -0.87 -11.19
C ALA A 12 4.23 -0.09 -12.45
N MET A 13 5.22 0.47 -13.17
CA MET A 13 4.97 1.20 -14.42
C MET A 13 4.39 0.29 -15.51
N MET A 14 4.93 -0.92 -15.68
CA MET A 14 4.42 -1.90 -16.63
C MET A 14 2.99 -2.33 -16.29
N THR A 15 2.72 -2.58 -15.01
CA THR A 15 1.36 -2.92 -14.53
C THR A 15 0.37 -1.80 -14.86
N LEU A 16 0.71 -0.54 -14.57
CA LEU A 16 -0.17 0.59 -14.86
C LEU A 16 -0.40 0.76 -16.36
N ALA A 17 0.64 0.57 -17.19
CA ALA A 17 0.50 0.61 -18.65
C ALA A 17 -0.49 -0.46 -19.16
N MET A 18 -0.44 -1.68 -18.61
CA MET A 18 -1.39 -2.74 -18.95
C MET A 18 -2.83 -2.40 -18.50
N VAL A 19 -3.00 -1.89 -17.28
CA VAL A 19 -4.30 -1.44 -16.78
C VAL A 19 -4.88 -0.37 -17.71
N LEU A 20 -4.10 0.65 -18.06
CA LEU A 20 -4.52 1.73 -18.95
C LEU A 20 -4.87 1.24 -20.36
N ALA A 21 -4.09 0.32 -20.92
CA ALA A 21 -4.36 -0.28 -22.22
C ALA A 21 -5.70 -1.05 -22.22
N SER A 22 -6.03 -1.71 -21.11
CA SER A 22 -7.31 -2.45 -20.97
C SER A 22 -8.51 -1.53 -20.74
N MET A 23 -8.35 -0.45 -19.97
CA MET A 23 -9.44 0.47 -19.62
C MET A 23 -9.78 1.44 -20.74
N PHE A 24 -8.81 1.80 -21.58
CA PHE A 24 -8.95 2.83 -22.60
C PHE A 24 -8.54 2.34 -24.00
N PRO A 25 -9.18 1.29 -24.53
CA PRO A 25 -8.93 0.87 -25.91
C PRO A 25 -9.39 1.98 -26.88
N PRO A 26 -8.55 2.42 -27.83
CA PRO A 26 -8.90 3.51 -28.74
C PRO A 26 -9.84 3.11 -29.88
N LYS A 27 -10.20 1.82 -30.03
CA LYS A 27 -11.07 1.33 -31.11
C LYS A 27 -12.33 2.19 -31.25
N ASN A 28 -12.63 2.60 -32.49
CA ASN A 28 -13.77 3.46 -32.83
C ASN A 28 -13.71 4.89 -32.22
N THR A 29 -12.51 5.37 -31.88
CA THR A 29 -12.29 6.75 -31.43
C THR A 29 -11.28 7.45 -32.35
N PRO A 30 -11.21 8.79 -32.34
CA PRO A 30 -10.15 9.54 -33.05
C PRO A 30 -8.72 9.18 -32.60
N MET A 31 -8.57 8.54 -31.44
CA MET A 31 -7.27 8.07 -30.93
C MET A 31 -6.84 6.71 -31.51
N ALA A 32 -7.64 6.10 -32.40
CA ALA A 32 -7.26 4.90 -33.13
C ALA A 32 -6.22 5.23 -34.22
N TRP A 33 -5.00 5.53 -33.79
CA TRP A 33 -3.91 6.01 -34.65
C TRP A 33 -3.28 4.90 -35.52
N HIS A 34 -3.48 3.63 -35.16
CA HIS A 34 -2.92 2.48 -35.87
C HIS A 34 -3.96 1.39 -36.12
N SER A 35 -4.09 0.92 -37.36
CA SER A 35 -5.16 0.01 -37.77
C SER A 35 -5.05 -1.39 -37.18
N SER A 36 -3.84 -1.88 -36.92
CA SER A 36 -3.59 -3.22 -36.35
C SER A 36 -3.23 -3.21 -34.87
N LEU A 37 -3.22 -2.05 -34.21
CA LEU A 37 -2.85 -1.91 -32.81
C LEU A 37 -3.93 -1.14 -32.03
N ASN A 38 -4.73 -1.87 -31.26
CA ASN A 38 -5.77 -1.29 -30.40
C ASN A 38 -5.17 -0.78 -29.07
N TRP A 39 -4.26 0.18 -29.16
CA TRP A 39 -3.59 0.79 -28.01
C TRP A 39 -3.33 2.27 -28.28
N GLN A 40 -3.38 3.09 -27.24
CA GLN A 40 -3.03 4.51 -27.30
C GLN A 40 -2.05 4.85 -26.18
N PRO A 41 -1.11 5.78 -26.42
CA PRO A 41 -0.23 6.25 -25.36
C PRO A 41 -1.03 7.03 -24.32
N ILE A 42 -0.88 6.65 -23.05
CA ILE A 42 -1.44 7.39 -21.92
C ILE A 42 -0.28 7.75 -20.99
N PRO A 43 -0.07 9.04 -20.66
CA PRO A 43 1.02 9.46 -19.79
C PRO A 43 0.94 8.78 -18.41
N ILE A 44 2.07 8.23 -17.95
CA ILE A 44 2.27 7.72 -16.60
C ILE A 44 3.28 8.62 -15.92
N PHE A 45 2.89 9.22 -14.79
CA PHE A 45 3.78 10.03 -13.97
C PHE A 45 4.46 9.16 -12.91
N SER A 46 5.68 9.53 -12.52
CA SER A 46 6.40 8.88 -11.44
C SER A 46 7.36 9.85 -10.77
N GLU A 47 7.60 9.66 -9.48
CA GLU A 47 8.69 10.28 -8.75
C GLU A 47 9.88 9.31 -8.72
N PRO A 48 11.14 9.79 -8.78
CA PRO A 48 12.30 8.96 -8.48
C PRO A 48 12.12 8.24 -7.14
N LEU A 49 12.60 7.00 -7.03
CA LEU A 49 12.32 6.17 -5.85
C LEU A 49 12.84 6.79 -4.55
N ASP A 50 13.99 7.45 -4.57
CA ASP A 50 14.58 8.17 -3.43
C ASP A 50 13.84 9.47 -3.06
N GLN A 51 12.92 9.92 -3.91
CA GLN A 51 12.12 11.13 -3.74
C GLN A 51 10.62 10.83 -3.61
N ASP A 52 10.21 9.57 -3.76
CA ASP A 52 8.81 9.16 -3.66
C ASP A 52 8.33 9.40 -2.23
N SER A 53 7.45 10.38 -2.07
CA SER A 53 6.91 10.82 -0.78
C SER A 53 5.43 10.48 -0.62
N LEU A 54 4.85 9.77 -1.59
CA LEU A 54 3.41 9.56 -1.71
C LEU A 54 3.00 8.09 -1.76
N LEU A 55 3.63 7.27 -2.62
CA LEU A 55 3.19 5.90 -2.88
C LEU A 55 4.03 4.89 -2.12
N LEU A 56 5.36 4.99 -2.21
CA LEU A 56 6.26 4.11 -1.48
C LEU A 56 6.90 4.81 -0.26
N VAL A 57 6.92 6.15 -0.25
CA VAL A 57 7.46 6.97 0.84
C VAL A 57 8.88 6.52 1.20
N ARG A 58 9.75 6.54 0.18
CA ARG A 58 11.15 6.11 0.24
C ARG A 58 12.15 7.24 0.44
N THR A 59 11.67 8.47 0.49
CA THR A 59 12.46 9.58 1.02
C THR A 59 12.99 9.20 2.41
N PRO A 60 14.26 9.51 2.75
CA PRO A 60 14.84 9.16 4.04
C PRO A 60 14.02 9.70 5.20
N CYS A 61 13.66 8.82 6.13
CA CYS A 61 12.84 9.13 7.30
C CYS A 61 13.29 8.33 8.52
N PRO A 62 14.36 8.75 9.21
CA PRO A 62 14.90 8.06 10.39
C PRO A 62 13.84 7.78 11.46
N ARG A 63 12.93 8.74 11.69
CA ARG A 63 11.82 8.58 12.66
C ARG A 63 10.95 7.36 12.40
N TYR A 64 10.70 6.99 11.14
CA TYR A 64 9.89 5.81 10.82
C TYR A 64 10.55 4.52 11.30
N PHE A 65 11.85 4.37 11.04
CA PHE A 65 12.61 3.19 11.42
C PHE A 65 12.79 3.09 12.93
N GLU A 66 13.00 4.23 13.60
CA GLU A 66 13.00 4.31 15.05
C GLU A 66 11.64 3.90 15.63
N ALA A 67 10.52 4.40 15.09
CA ALA A 67 9.18 4.02 15.51
C ALA A 67 8.90 2.52 15.29
N ARG A 68 9.36 1.96 14.17
CA ARG A 68 9.28 0.51 13.91
C ARG A 68 10.07 -0.27 14.97
N GLN A 69 11.27 0.19 15.34
CA GLN A 69 12.05 -0.45 16.40
C GLN A 69 11.37 -0.34 17.77
N GLU A 70 10.72 0.78 18.08
CA GLU A 70 9.89 0.94 19.29
C GLU A 70 8.77 -0.12 19.31
N VAL A 71 8.06 -0.31 18.18
CA VAL A 71 7.00 -1.31 18.03
C VAL A 71 7.52 -2.74 18.23
N LEU A 72 8.64 -3.10 17.59
CA LEU A 72 9.25 -4.41 17.76
C LEU A 72 9.71 -4.68 19.20
N ASN A 73 9.90 -3.62 19.99
CA ASN A 73 10.28 -3.71 21.39
C ASN A 73 9.10 -3.78 22.37
N LEU A 74 7.86 -3.58 21.91
CA LEU A 74 6.66 -3.68 22.75
C LEU A 74 6.52 -5.10 23.36
N PRO A 75 6.06 -5.22 24.62
CA PRO A 75 5.92 -6.51 25.30
C PRO A 75 5.10 -7.53 24.52
N GLU A 76 3.97 -7.11 23.94
CA GLU A 76 3.06 -7.94 23.16
C GLU A 76 3.68 -8.43 21.85
N VAL A 77 4.43 -7.58 21.16
CA VAL A 77 5.12 -7.92 19.90
C VAL A 77 6.26 -8.89 20.18
N LYS A 78 7.08 -8.63 21.21
CA LYS A 78 8.13 -9.54 21.67
C LYS A 78 7.58 -10.89 22.11
N LEU A 79 6.46 -10.91 22.82
CA LEU A 79 5.80 -12.14 23.24
C LEU A 79 5.35 -12.95 22.01
N GLU A 80 4.76 -12.29 21.02
CA GLU A 80 4.31 -12.95 19.79
C GLU A 80 5.48 -13.50 18.96
N HIS A 81 6.59 -12.76 18.86
CA HIS A 81 7.84 -13.25 18.26
C HIS A 81 8.41 -14.43 19.03
N THR A 82 8.37 -14.39 20.37
CA THR A 82 8.86 -15.49 21.22
C THR A 82 8.05 -16.77 20.99
N ARG A 83 6.73 -16.67 20.80
CA ARG A 83 5.86 -17.81 20.45
C ARG A 83 6.27 -18.47 19.13
N HIS A 84 6.85 -17.70 18.21
CA HIS A 84 7.28 -18.15 16.88
C HIS A 84 8.80 -18.37 16.77
N LYS A 85 9.55 -18.35 17.88
CA LYS A 85 11.02 -18.45 17.87
C LYS A 85 11.55 -19.71 17.17
N GLU A 86 10.83 -20.82 17.27
CA GLU A 86 11.24 -22.09 16.66
C GLU A 86 11.11 -22.03 15.14
N LEU A 87 10.07 -21.35 14.62
CA LEU A 87 9.91 -21.09 13.19
C LEU A 87 11.09 -20.27 12.66
N PHE A 88 11.43 -19.17 13.33
CA PHE A 88 12.58 -18.32 12.99
C PHE A 88 13.89 -19.10 12.96
N ARG A 89 14.17 -19.88 14.01
CA ARG A 89 15.39 -20.68 14.12
C ARG A 89 15.47 -21.73 13.00
N ASN A 90 14.39 -22.46 12.75
CA ASN A 90 14.37 -23.53 11.76
C ASN A 90 14.53 -22.98 10.34
N LEU A 91 13.82 -21.90 9.98
CA LEU A 91 13.95 -21.27 8.68
C LEU A 91 15.36 -20.69 8.48
N SER A 92 15.96 -20.11 9.53
CA SER A 92 17.36 -19.64 9.46
C SER A 92 18.32 -20.77 9.14
N ALA A 93 18.17 -21.94 9.79
CA ALA A 93 19.01 -23.11 9.54
C ALA A 93 18.81 -23.69 8.13
N LEU A 94 17.58 -23.68 7.61
CA LEU A 94 17.25 -24.22 6.29
C LEU A 94 17.71 -23.32 5.14
N THR A 95 17.66 -22.00 5.32
CA THR A 95 17.95 -21.02 4.26
C THR A 95 19.36 -20.44 4.34
N GLY A 96 20.00 -20.53 5.50
CA GLY A 96 21.26 -19.82 5.79
C GLY A 96 21.08 -18.31 6.02
N LEU A 97 19.85 -17.80 5.98
CA LEU A 97 19.53 -16.39 6.22
C LEU A 97 19.34 -16.12 7.71
N ASN A 98 19.59 -14.88 8.14
CA ASN A 98 19.31 -14.45 9.51
C ASN A 98 17.83 -14.05 9.66
N ILE A 99 16.97 -15.00 9.99
CA ILE A 99 15.52 -14.78 10.10
C ILE A 99 15.14 -14.57 11.57
N THR A 100 14.97 -13.32 11.97
CA THR A 100 14.69 -12.92 13.37
C THR A 100 13.37 -12.19 13.57
N GLU A 101 12.68 -11.82 12.49
CA GLU A 101 11.53 -10.89 12.52
C GLU A 101 10.47 -11.30 11.49
N ALA A 102 9.25 -10.79 11.68
CA ALA A 102 8.13 -10.96 10.76
C ALA A 102 8.47 -10.53 9.32
N GLU A 103 9.26 -9.47 9.14
CA GLU A 103 9.67 -9.00 7.81
C GLU A 103 10.54 -10.01 7.06
N HIS A 104 11.44 -10.69 7.76
CA HIS A 104 12.27 -11.73 7.16
C HIS A 104 11.42 -12.92 6.68
N ILE A 105 10.41 -13.32 7.47
CA ILE A 105 9.45 -14.35 7.05
C ILE A 105 8.61 -13.87 5.87
N ASN A 106 8.12 -12.63 5.89
CA ASN A 106 7.34 -12.07 4.79
C ASN A 106 8.15 -12.09 3.48
N SER A 107 9.41 -11.64 3.51
CA SER A 107 10.29 -11.67 2.34
C SER A 107 10.48 -13.08 1.79
N LEU A 108 10.71 -14.08 2.64
CA LEU A 108 10.83 -15.47 2.21
C LEU A 108 9.50 -16.02 1.68
N TYR A 109 8.39 -15.69 2.33
CA TYR A 109 7.05 -16.12 1.93
C TYR A 109 6.71 -15.63 0.52
N ILE A 110 6.89 -14.34 0.23
CA ILE A 110 6.56 -13.77 -1.09
C ILE A 110 7.48 -14.30 -2.19
N THR A 111 8.73 -14.66 -1.87
CA THR A 111 9.63 -15.32 -2.81
C THR A 111 9.11 -16.71 -3.17
N LEU A 112 8.79 -17.54 -2.18
CA LEU A 112 8.25 -18.89 -2.41
C LEU A 112 6.89 -18.87 -3.11
N GLU A 113 6.07 -17.86 -2.81
CA GLU A 113 4.80 -17.63 -3.50
C GLU A 113 5.01 -17.29 -4.98
N ALA A 114 5.93 -16.36 -5.28
CA ALA A 114 6.27 -16.03 -6.67
C ALA A 114 6.83 -17.25 -7.43
N GLU A 115 7.70 -18.04 -6.81
CA GLU A 115 8.26 -19.25 -7.41
C GLU A 115 7.16 -20.29 -7.70
N ARG A 116 6.26 -20.54 -6.73
CA ARG A 116 5.12 -21.45 -6.89
C ARG A 116 4.21 -20.98 -8.03
N ASP A 117 3.85 -19.70 -8.06
CA ASP A 117 2.92 -19.15 -9.04
C ASP A 117 3.52 -19.14 -10.46
N PHE A 118 4.85 -19.09 -10.56
CA PHE A 118 5.58 -19.26 -11.83
C PHE A 118 5.78 -20.73 -12.23
N GLY A 119 5.30 -21.68 -11.42
CA GLY A 119 5.41 -23.13 -11.67
C GLY A 119 6.81 -23.70 -11.42
N LEU A 120 7.64 -23.02 -10.63
CA LEU A 120 8.97 -23.51 -10.26
C LEU A 120 8.88 -24.56 -9.14
N PRO A 121 9.74 -25.59 -9.16
CA PRO A 121 9.79 -26.55 -8.07
C PRO A 121 10.36 -25.88 -6.82
N LEU A 122 9.59 -25.93 -5.73
CA LEU A 122 10.07 -25.46 -4.43
C LEU A 122 10.97 -26.51 -3.75
N PRO A 123 11.96 -26.08 -2.94
CA PRO A 123 12.77 -26.99 -2.14
C PRO A 123 11.92 -27.88 -1.22
N GLU A 124 12.34 -29.12 -0.97
CA GLU A 124 11.55 -30.13 -0.23
C GLU A 124 11.12 -29.66 1.17
N TRP A 125 11.96 -28.90 1.87
CA TRP A 125 11.66 -28.37 3.20
C TRP A 125 10.44 -27.45 3.21
N THR A 126 10.12 -26.79 2.09
CA THR A 126 9.01 -25.82 2.02
C THR A 126 7.66 -26.47 2.31
N LYS A 127 7.48 -27.76 2.00
CA LYS A 127 6.23 -28.50 2.25
C LYS A 127 5.81 -28.50 3.72
N GLU A 128 6.75 -28.37 4.64
CA GLU A 128 6.46 -28.32 6.07
C GLU A 128 6.07 -26.90 6.55
N TYR A 129 6.59 -25.86 5.89
CA TYR A 129 6.53 -24.48 6.41
C TYR A 129 5.63 -23.55 5.59
N PHE A 130 5.64 -23.68 4.27
CA PHE A 130 4.97 -22.79 3.33
C PHE A 130 3.71 -23.45 2.73
N PRO A 131 2.58 -22.73 2.65
CA PRO A 131 2.36 -21.38 3.18
C PRO A 131 1.99 -21.33 4.68
N GLU A 132 1.45 -22.41 5.25
CA GLU A 132 0.64 -22.35 6.48
C GLU A 132 1.41 -21.90 7.72
N LYS A 133 2.59 -22.47 8.01
CA LYS A 133 3.34 -22.12 9.24
C LYS A 133 3.96 -20.72 9.14
N MET A 134 4.25 -20.26 7.93
CA MET A 134 4.83 -18.94 7.68
C MET A 134 3.78 -17.82 7.65
N ARG A 135 2.55 -18.13 7.23
CA ARG A 135 1.50 -17.15 6.93
C ARG A 135 1.28 -16.14 8.04
N PHE A 136 1.14 -16.58 9.29
CA PHE A 136 0.86 -15.68 10.41
C PHE A 136 1.89 -14.55 10.50
N MET A 137 3.19 -14.90 10.52
CA MET A 137 4.25 -13.90 10.64
C MET A 137 4.44 -13.09 9.36
N ALA A 138 4.21 -13.69 8.18
CA ALA A 138 4.20 -12.96 6.92
C ALA A 138 3.13 -11.85 6.91
N GLU A 139 1.93 -12.14 7.42
CA GLU A 139 0.82 -11.19 7.54
C GLU A 139 1.09 -10.12 8.62
N MET A 140 1.63 -10.53 9.77
CA MET A 140 1.97 -9.60 10.86
C MET A 140 3.01 -8.56 10.43
N SER A 141 3.87 -8.88 9.46
CA SER A 141 4.80 -7.91 8.87
C SER A 141 4.09 -6.66 8.34
N TYR A 142 2.95 -6.81 7.65
CA TYR A 142 2.15 -5.68 7.17
C TYR A 142 1.59 -4.83 8.32
N ILE A 143 1.20 -5.48 9.42
CA ILE A 143 0.65 -4.82 10.60
C ILE A 143 1.74 -4.05 11.35
N TYR A 144 2.89 -4.67 11.60
CA TYR A 144 3.97 -4.04 12.36
C TYR A 144 4.57 -2.81 11.66
N ASN A 145 4.60 -2.80 10.32
CA ASN A 145 5.06 -1.64 9.54
C ASN A 145 4.05 -0.48 9.47
N ALA A 146 2.84 -0.66 10.03
CA ALA A 146 1.83 0.39 10.13
C ALA A 146 1.13 0.36 11.50
N TYR A 147 1.84 -0.04 12.55
CA TYR A 147 1.23 -0.40 13.84
C TYR A 147 0.61 0.78 14.59
N THR A 148 1.32 1.91 14.62
CA THR A 148 0.91 3.11 15.36
C THR A 148 0.35 4.17 14.42
N SER A 149 -0.49 5.08 14.95
CA SER A 149 -0.96 6.24 14.18
C SER A 149 0.17 7.11 13.68
N GLU A 150 1.31 7.18 14.38
CA GLU A 150 2.49 7.91 13.93
C GLU A 150 3.12 7.26 12.69
N MET A 151 3.33 5.94 12.69
CA MET A 151 3.85 5.23 11.51
C MET A 151 2.88 5.36 10.33
N GLN A 152 1.58 5.24 10.59
CA GLN A 152 0.54 5.45 9.59
C GLN A 152 0.54 6.88 9.05
N LYS A 153 0.77 7.90 9.90
CA LYS A 153 0.92 9.30 9.49
C LYS A 153 2.12 9.49 8.58
N ILE A 154 3.23 8.79 8.85
CA ILE A 154 4.43 8.88 8.02
C ILE A 154 4.20 8.23 6.65
N LYS A 155 3.68 6.99 6.59
CA LYS A 155 3.59 6.20 5.35
C LYS A 155 2.27 6.38 4.59
N GLY A 156 1.12 6.25 5.25
CA GLY A 156 -0.21 6.35 4.62
C GLY A 156 -0.80 7.77 4.63
N GLY A 157 -0.43 8.57 5.62
CA GLY A 157 -0.92 9.93 5.84
C GLY A 157 -0.79 10.88 4.65
N PRO A 158 0.36 10.95 3.94
CA PRO A 158 0.53 11.82 2.78
C PRO A 158 -0.49 11.52 1.68
N PHE A 159 -0.75 10.23 1.42
CA PHE A 159 -1.75 9.82 0.44
C PHE A 159 -3.15 10.23 0.87
N LEU A 160 -3.53 9.99 2.13
CA LEU A 160 -4.85 10.39 2.64
C LEU A 160 -5.06 11.90 2.58
N LYS A 161 -4.05 12.69 2.96
CA LYS A 161 -4.10 14.15 2.88
C LYS A 161 -4.34 14.60 1.44
N LYS A 162 -3.53 14.11 0.50
CA LYS A 162 -3.68 14.43 -0.93
C LYS A 162 -5.06 14.03 -1.46
N MET A 163 -5.53 12.83 -1.11
CA MET A 163 -6.83 12.32 -1.54
C MET A 163 -7.99 13.19 -1.01
N PHE A 164 -7.97 13.54 0.28
CA PHE A 164 -9.00 14.40 0.87
C PHE A 164 -8.96 15.80 0.26
N ASP A 165 -7.78 16.40 0.09
CA ASP A 165 -7.63 17.70 -0.56
C ASP A 165 -8.25 17.69 -1.98
N GLU A 166 -8.07 16.61 -2.73
CA GLU A 166 -8.65 16.46 -4.07
C GLU A 166 -10.17 16.26 -4.05
N MET A 167 -10.70 15.52 -3.08
CA MET A 167 -12.14 15.36 -2.87
C MET A 167 -12.79 16.70 -2.48
N GLU A 168 -12.16 17.47 -1.58
CA GLU A 168 -12.64 18.79 -1.18
C GLU A 168 -12.57 19.79 -2.34
N LYS A 169 -11.47 19.81 -3.10
CA LYS A 169 -11.37 20.58 -4.35
C LYS A 169 -12.45 20.16 -5.35
N LYS A 170 -12.76 18.86 -5.46
CA LYS A 170 -13.85 18.41 -6.34
C LYS A 170 -15.22 18.86 -5.86
N ARG A 171 -15.50 18.74 -4.56
CA ARG A 171 -16.72 19.24 -3.90
C ARG A 171 -16.93 20.72 -4.18
N ASN A 172 -15.86 21.51 -4.13
CA ASN A 172 -15.88 22.96 -4.26
C ASN A 172 -15.67 23.47 -5.70
N ASN A 173 -15.69 22.58 -6.71
CA ASN A 173 -15.41 22.91 -8.11
C ASN A 173 -14.04 23.60 -8.36
N ALA A 174 -13.07 23.37 -7.48
CA ALA A 174 -11.71 23.91 -7.53
C ALA A 174 -10.65 22.89 -7.98
N LEU A 175 -11.05 21.65 -8.28
CA LEU A 175 -10.12 20.62 -8.78
C LEU A 175 -9.58 21.02 -10.16
N SER A 176 -8.27 20.89 -10.36
CA SER A 176 -7.63 21.12 -11.65
C SER A 176 -6.97 19.82 -12.17
N PRO A 177 -7.25 19.41 -13.42
CA PRO A 177 -8.29 19.97 -14.31
C PRO A 177 -9.71 19.69 -13.76
N SER A 178 -10.66 20.58 -14.05
CA SER A 178 -12.04 20.52 -13.53
C SER A 178 -12.81 19.27 -13.99
N ASP A 179 -12.45 18.78 -15.17
CA ASP A 179 -12.98 17.56 -15.78
C ASP A 179 -12.37 16.26 -15.23
N ARG A 180 -11.43 16.32 -14.27
CA ARG A 180 -10.84 15.14 -13.64
C ARG A 180 -11.94 14.26 -13.03
N LYS A 181 -11.89 12.97 -13.39
CA LYS A 181 -12.85 11.93 -12.97
C LYS A 181 -12.19 10.76 -12.26
N MET A 182 -10.91 10.51 -12.50
CA MET A 182 -10.24 9.32 -11.99
C MET A 182 -8.76 9.61 -11.75
N PHE A 183 -8.25 9.07 -10.65
CA PHE A 183 -6.84 8.94 -10.35
C PHE A 183 -6.52 7.45 -10.23
N ILE A 184 -5.50 6.98 -10.93
CA ILE A 184 -5.04 5.60 -10.89
C ILE A 184 -3.61 5.64 -10.38
N TYR A 185 -3.40 4.93 -9.27
CA TYR A 185 -2.11 4.80 -8.62
C TYR A 185 -1.65 3.36 -8.66
N THR A 186 -0.39 3.13 -9.02
CA THR A 186 0.23 1.80 -8.91
C THR A 186 1.47 1.89 -8.06
N GLY A 187 1.40 1.28 -6.88
CA GLY A 187 2.52 1.16 -5.95
C GLY A 187 2.76 -0.30 -5.62
N HIS A 188 2.84 -0.58 -4.33
CA HIS A 188 3.19 -1.90 -3.81
C HIS A 188 2.10 -2.43 -2.87
N ASP A 189 2.21 -3.70 -2.52
CA ASP A 189 1.50 -4.33 -1.41
C ASP A 189 1.57 -3.46 -0.13
N TRP A 190 2.76 -2.95 0.20
CA TRP A 190 2.99 -2.00 1.29
C TRP A 190 2.23 -0.68 1.14
N THR A 191 2.09 -0.17 -0.10
CA THR A 191 1.31 1.04 -0.38
C THR A 191 -0.16 0.83 -0.01
N VAL A 192 -0.74 -0.28 -0.48
CA VAL A 192 -2.14 -0.63 -0.19
C VAL A 192 -2.33 -0.86 1.31
N GLY A 193 -1.46 -1.65 1.93
CA GLY A 193 -1.49 -1.93 3.37
C GLY A 193 -1.39 -0.65 4.21
N SER A 194 -0.50 0.27 3.87
CA SER A 194 -0.30 1.53 4.60
C SER A 194 -1.51 2.47 4.48
N ILE A 195 -2.08 2.61 3.28
CA ILE A 195 -3.28 3.44 3.05
C ILE A 195 -4.48 2.89 3.80
N LEU A 196 -4.74 1.58 3.69
CA LEU A 196 -5.85 0.94 4.37
C LEU A 196 -5.66 0.89 5.90
N SER A 197 -4.42 0.77 6.38
CA SER A 197 -4.11 0.86 7.81
C SER A 197 -4.37 2.27 8.34
N ALA A 198 -3.97 3.32 7.61
CA ALA A 198 -4.26 4.70 7.97
C ALA A 198 -5.78 5.01 7.98
N LEU A 199 -6.55 4.38 7.09
CA LEU A 199 -8.03 4.42 7.09
C LEU A 199 -8.66 3.51 8.17
N LYS A 200 -7.85 2.78 8.95
CA LYS A 200 -8.26 1.82 10.00
C LYS A 200 -9.16 0.70 9.47
N VAL A 201 -8.93 0.26 8.23
CA VAL A 201 -9.71 -0.80 7.54
C VAL A 201 -8.83 -1.93 7.00
N TRP A 202 -7.52 -1.91 7.24
CA TRP A 202 -6.66 -3.06 6.96
C TRP A 202 -6.91 -4.17 7.99
N GLU A 203 -7.20 -5.37 7.50
CA GLU A 203 -7.31 -6.59 8.31
C GLU A 203 -6.13 -7.51 7.98
N ARG A 204 -5.73 -8.36 8.94
CA ARG A 204 -4.61 -9.29 8.81
C ARG A 204 -4.85 -10.25 7.63
N GLN A 205 -4.08 -10.07 6.56
CA GLN A 205 -4.14 -10.89 5.35
C GLN A 205 -2.85 -10.73 4.54
N MET A 206 -2.56 -11.71 3.69
CA MET A 206 -1.55 -11.56 2.65
C MET A 206 -2.16 -10.80 1.46
N PRO A 207 -1.53 -9.71 0.98
CA PRO A 207 -1.91 -9.07 -0.27
C PRO A 207 -1.52 -9.96 -1.45
N LEU A 208 -2.49 -10.34 -2.28
CA LEU A 208 -2.24 -11.07 -3.53
C LEU A 208 -1.64 -10.14 -4.60
N PHE A 209 -1.00 -10.71 -5.61
CA PHE A 209 -0.61 -9.94 -6.80
C PHE A 209 -1.84 -9.24 -7.40
N SER A 210 -1.67 -7.98 -7.78
CA SER A 210 -2.77 -7.11 -8.23
C SER A 210 -3.86 -6.82 -7.17
N VAL A 211 -3.52 -6.90 -5.89
CA VAL A 211 -4.33 -6.32 -4.82
C VAL A 211 -4.67 -4.86 -5.15
N MET A 212 -5.94 -4.48 -5.01
CA MET A 212 -6.43 -3.19 -5.45
C MET A 212 -7.43 -2.62 -4.45
N THR A 213 -7.26 -1.34 -4.10
CA THR A 213 -8.27 -0.57 -3.38
C THR A 213 -8.97 0.38 -4.36
N ILE A 214 -10.30 0.42 -4.30
CA ILE A 214 -11.12 1.40 -5.03
C ILE A 214 -11.75 2.34 -3.99
N ILE A 215 -11.57 3.64 -4.18
CA ILE A 215 -12.16 4.68 -3.32
C ILE A 215 -13.03 5.56 -4.19
N GLU A 216 -14.34 5.49 -3.97
CA GLU A 216 -15.33 6.20 -4.77
C GLU A 216 -15.86 7.41 -4.02
N PHE A 217 -15.87 8.57 -4.69
CA PHE A 217 -16.39 9.82 -4.16
C PHE A 217 -17.72 10.19 -4.82
N HIS A 218 -18.78 10.23 -4.02
CA HIS A 218 -20.15 10.34 -4.49
C HIS A 218 -20.84 11.60 -3.97
N LYS A 219 -21.89 12.04 -4.68
CA LYS A 219 -22.84 13.06 -4.22
C LYS A 219 -24.24 12.45 -4.18
N SER A 220 -24.86 12.45 -3.01
CA SER A 220 -26.25 12.01 -2.81
C SER A 220 -27.20 12.91 -3.57
N LYS A 221 -28.06 12.33 -4.42
CA LYS A 221 -29.07 13.10 -5.17
C LYS A 221 -30.18 13.69 -4.28
N GLY A 222 -30.43 13.07 -3.12
CA GLY A 222 -31.49 13.50 -2.20
C GLY A 222 -31.05 14.55 -1.19
N THR A 223 -29.87 14.37 -0.58
CA THR A 223 -29.37 15.25 0.49
C THR A 223 -28.34 16.27 0.00
N ASN A 224 -27.85 16.14 -1.25
CA ASN A 224 -26.68 16.87 -1.77
C ASN A 224 -25.37 16.67 -0.98
N GLU A 225 -25.36 15.74 0.00
CA GLU A 225 -24.18 15.42 0.78
C GLU A 225 -23.18 14.58 -0.01
N TYR A 226 -21.90 14.74 0.32
CA TYR A 226 -20.82 14.00 -0.28
C TYR A 226 -20.35 12.89 0.64
N TYR A 227 -20.14 11.70 0.07
CA TYR A 227 -19.72 10.53 0.82
C TYR A 227 -18.71 9.69 0.04
N VAL A 228 -17.99 8.83 0.77
CA VAL A 228 -16.94 7.97 0.27
C VAL A 228 -17.31 6.51 0.51
N GLU A 229 -17.11 5.67 -0.51
CA GLU A 229 -17.17 4.21 -0.40
C GLU A 229 -15.79 3.64 -0.68
N ILE A 230 -15.33 2.68 0.13
CA ILE A 230 -14.01 2.07 0.01
C ILE A 230 -14.19 0.58 -0.25
N PHE A 231 -13.46 0.05 -1.21
CA PHE A 231 -13.50 -1.35 -1.59
C PHE A 231 -12.09 -1.93 -1.69
N LEU A 232 -11.94 -3.19 -1.32
CA LEU A 232 -10.72 -3.98 -1.50
C LEU A 232 -11.01 -5.17 -2.40
N ARG A 233 -10.19 -5.34 -3.44
CA ARG A 233 -10.08 -6.55 -4.22
C ARG A 233 -8.78 -7.24 -3.82
N ASN A 234 -8.91 -8.34 -3.09
CA ASN A 234 -7.80 -9.19 -2.67
C ASN A 234 -8.23 -10.67 -2.76
N ASP A 235 -8.71 -11.07 -3.93
CA ASP A 235 -9.30 -12.39 -4.17
C ASP A 235 -8.97 -12.86 -5.59
N GLU A 236 -8.62 -14.13 -5.72
CA GLU A 236 -8.19 -14.75 -6.99
C GLU A 236 -9.30 -14.74 -8.05
N LYS A 237 -10.58 -14.82 -7.63
CA LYS A 237 -11.74 -14.77 -8.53
C LYS A 237 -12.16 -13.33 -8.85
N GLY A 238 -11.50 -12.35 -8.24
CA GLY A 238 -11.73 -10.93 -8.46
C GLY A 238 -12.90 -10.35 -7.69
N CYS A 239 -13.34 -10.99 -6.59
CA CYS A 239 -14.37 -10.45 -5.74
C CYS A 239 -13.97 -9.09 -5.13
N LEU A 240 -14.92 -8.14 -5.15
CA LEU A 240 -14.75 -6.81 -4.58
C LEU A 240 -15.48 -6.72 -3.24
N HIS A 241 -14.76 -6.41 -2.17
CA HIS A 241 -15.29 -6.32 -0.81
C HIS A 241 -15.41 -4.88 -0.37
N GLN A 242 -16.63 -4.44 -0.04
CA GLN A 242 -16.85 -3.11 0.52
C GLN A 242 -16.39 -3.05 1.98
N LEU A 243 -15.44 -2.17 2.25
CA LEU A 243 -14.90 -1.94 3.59
C LEU A 243 -15.75 -0.94 4.37
N ARG A 244 -15.66 -1.00 5.70
CA ARG A 244 -16.35 -0.07 6.60
C ARG A 244 -15.35 0.53 7.57
N VAL A 245 -15.14 1.84 7.45
CA VAL A 245 -14.35 2.60 8.40
C VAL A 245 -14.98 2.49 9.80
N PRO A 246 -14.20 2.15 10.84
CA PRO A 246 -14.69 2.12 12.22
C PRO A 246 -15.40 3.43 12.58
N HIS A 247 -16.53 3.33 13.29
CA HIS A 247 -17.36 4.48 13.65
C HIS A 247 -17.90 5.29 12.46
N CYS A 248 -18.02 4.66 11.28
CA CYS A 248 -18.71 5.17 10.11
C CYS A 248 -19.60 4.10 9.44
N HIS A 249 -20.45 4.53 8.50
CA HIS A 249 -21.19 3.65 7.60
C HIS A 249 -20.35 3.32 6.36
N ARG A 250 -20.78 2.31 5.57
CA ARG A 250 -20.14 1.96 4.29
C ARG A 250 -20.15 3.11 3.28
N LYS A 251 -21.16 3.97 3.36
CA LYS A 251 -21.22 5.29 2.72
C LYS A 251 -20.82 6.34 3.75
N CYS A 252 -19.52 6.56 3.91
CA CYS A 252 -19.01 7.42 4.97
C CYS A 252 -19.05 8.89 4.52
N PRO A 253 -19.75 9.81 5.22
CA PRO A 253 -19.73 11.23 4.86
C PRO A 253 -18.29 11.77 4.84
N LEU A 254 -17.95 12.59 3.83
CA LEU A 254 -16.56 13.07 3.62
C LEU A 254 -16.00 13.74 4.89
N ASP A 255 -16.74 14.67 5.48
CA ASP A 255 -16.29 15.42 6.66
C ASP A 255 -16.10 14.51 7.88
N ARG A 256 -16.93 13.47 7.99
CA ARG A 256 -16.79 12.45 9.04
C ARG A 256 -15.54 11.61 8.83
N LEU A 257 -15.26 11.20 7.59
CA LEU A 257 -14.08 10.43 7.25
C LEU A 257 -12.79 11.23 7.54
N ILE A 258 -12.72 12.49 7.12
CA ILE A 258 -11.59 13.39 7.41
C ILE A 258 -11.38 13.49 8.93
N LYS A 259 -12.45 13.70 9.70
CA LYS A 259 -12.38 13.77 11.17
C LYS A 259 -11.89 12.47 11.80
N LEU A 260 -12.29 11.31 11.28
CA LEU A 260 -11.87 10.01 11.77
C LEU A 260 -10.40 9.70 11.43
N SER A 261 -9.85 10.32 10.39
CA SER A 261 -8.44 10.18 9.99
C SER A 261 -7.52 11.28 10.56
N ALA A 262 -8.01 12.19 11.40
CA ALA A 262 -7.27 13.37 11.81
C ALA A 262 -5.94 13.08 12.51
N ASP A 263 -5.81 11.94 13.20
CA ASP A 263 -4.58 11.51 13.89
C ASP A 263 -3.46 11.08 12.93
N VAL A 264 -3.82 10.66 11.72
CA VAL A 264 -2.89 10.18 10.69
C VAL A 264 -2.70 11.18 9.53
N LEU A 265 -3.38 12.32 9.55
CA LEU A 265 -3.16 13.37 8.55
C LEU A 265 -1.97 14.25 8.96
N PRO A 266 -0.92 14.36 8.12
CA PRO A 266 0.20 15.24 8.42
C PRO A 266 -0.20 16.71 8.26
N ASN A 267 0.13 17.51 9.28
CA ASN A 267 -0.03 18.96 9.29
C ASN A 267 1.34 19.66 9.35
N GLU A 268 2.36 18.93 9.78
CA GLU A 268 3.77 19.27 9.85
C GLU A 268 4.50 19.03 8.52
N SER A 269 5.68 19.65 8.38
CA SER A 269 6.57 19.43 7.23
C SER A 269 7.04 17.98 7.16
N TYR A 270 7.63 17.58 6.04
CA TYR A 270 8.23 16.26 5.91
C TYR A 270 9.41 16.09 6.87
N GLU A 271 10.27 17.12 6.95
CA GLU A 271 11.47 17.16 7.78
C GLU A 271 11.14 17.06 9.27
N GLU A 272 10.14 17.84 9.72
CA GLU A 272 9.67 17.78 11.11
C GLU A 272 9.13 16.39 11.46
N ARG A 273 8.32 15.80 10.58
CA ARG A 273 7.73 14.47 10.78
C ARG A 273 8.77 13.35 10.79
N CYS A 274 9.86 13.53 10.06
CA CYS A 274 10.92 12.53 9.92
C CYS A 274 12.09 12.74 10.89
N THR A 275 12.00 13.74 11.77
CA THR A 275 12.98 13.97 12.84
C THR A 275 12.87 12.85 13.89
N PRO A 276 13.93 12.05 14.10
CA PRO A 276 13.92 10.99 15.10
C PRO A 276 13.93 11.57 16.51
N LYS A 277 13.48 10.79 17.51
CA LYS A 277 13.57 11.16 18.93
C LYS A 277 15.00 11.07 19.43
N ASN A 278 15.73 10.03 19.01
CA ASN A 278 17.16 9.92 19.18
C ASN A 278 17.88 10.58 18.00
N GLU A 279 18.55 11.70 18.24
CA GLU A 279 19.31 12.45 17.23
C GLU A 279 20.44 11.63 16.58
N GLU A 280 20.93 10.59 17.27
CA GLU A 280 21.95 9.68 16.76
C GLU A 280 21.36 8.50 15.95
N PHE A 281 20.03 8.42 15.81
CA PHE A 281 19.40 7.33 15.07
C PHE A 281 19.71 7.42 13.58
N VAL A 282 20.32 6.37 13.04
CA VAL A 282 20.63 6.25 11.61
C VAL A 282 19.65 5.28 10.96
N GLU A 283 19.00 5.74 9.89
CA GLU A 283 18.16 4.90 9.04
C GLU A 283 18.97 3.73 8.46
N PRO A 284 18.44 2.49 8.51
CA PRO A 284 19.08 1.34 7.87
C PRO A 284 19.26 1.58 6.36
N PRO A 285 20.36 1.07 5.75
CA PRO A 285 20.56 1.22 4.31
C PRO A 285 19.42 0.54 3.53
N PRO A 286 19.03 1.09 2.37
CA PRO A 286 18.05 0.43 1.50
C PRO A 286 18.52 -0.98 1.15
N ARG A 287 17.58 -1.95 1.14
CA ARG A 287 17.90 -3.33 0.76
C ARG A 287 18.47 -3.37 -0.66
N LEU A 288 19.44 -4.26 -0.90
CA LEU A 288 20.12 -4.39 -2.20
C LEU A 288 19.17 -4.70 -3.36
N ILE A 289 18.03 -5.36 -3.11
CA ILE A 289 17.00 -5.68 -4.12
C ILE A 289 16.13 -4.45 -4.45
N ASP A 290 16.14 -3.44 -3.58
CA ASP A 290 15.43 -2.18 -3.74
C ASP A 290 16.33 -1.07 -4.34
N GLN A 291 17.58 -1.38 -4.71
CA GLN A 291 18.52 -0.53 -5.46
C GLN A 291 18.47 -0.86 -6.95
#